data_AF-A0A7C2IVH8-F1
#
_entry.id   AF-A0A7C2IVH8-F1
#
_cell.length_a   1.000
_cell.length_b   1.000
_cell.length_c   1.000
_cell.angle_alpha   90.00
_cell.angle_beta   90.00
_cell.angle_gamma   90.00
#
_symmetry.space_group_name_H-M   'P 1'
#
loop_
_entity.id
_entity.type
_entity.pdbx_description
1 polymer ?
#
loop_
_entity_poly.entity_id
_entity_poly.type
_entity_poly.pdbx_seq_one_letter_code
_entity_poly.pdbx_strand_id
1 'polypeptide(L)'
;GVGSLRQAMKYLQGKEQHLPPPPRPKLVEGPSPCLSEVKGQIHAKRALEICAAGFHNLLFIGPPGSGKSMLAARLPGIMPPLNGEEVLEVASIHSVAGLLDPETPLRRQPPFRSPHHTISNVGLVGGGRYMPRPGEITLSHRGVLFLDELPEFRRDALEVLRQPLETGYVTISRSLICTNFPARFLLVAGMNPCPCGFLGDPRRACSCPPGRIRQYYHRISGPLLDRIDLQVEVPRLSPEELLEMPGGETSQTVRERVMAARKRQVERWGRPITNSQVEMASLRESCRMGEEERRFMYTVAERLQLTARGFDRCLRVARTIADLAGREEVRLADLAEAVQYRSLERMRSFSVLGEVNHGARL
;
A
#
# COMPACT_ATOMS: atom_id res chain seq x y z
N GLY A 1 21.40 21.70 -24.03
CA GLY A 1 21.45 20.45 -24.82
C GLY A 1 21.66 20.82 -26.27
N VAL A 2 22.03 19.87 -27.12
CA VAL A 2 22.16 20.09 -28.57
C VAL A 2 20.79 20.20 -29.23
N GLY A 3 20.56 21.26 -30.01
CA GLY A 3 19.28 21.48 -30.70
C GLY A 3 19.18 20.75 -32.05
N SER A 4 20.26 20.15 -32.53
CA SER A 4 20.29 19.38 -33.78
C SER A 4 21.42 18.36 -33.80
N LEU A 5 21.26 17.33 -34.64
CA LEU A 5 22.29 16.30 -34.89
C LEU A 5 23.61 16.92 -35.37
N ARG A 6 23.52 18.02 -36.15
CA ARG A 6 24.66 18.75 -36.70
C ARG A 6 25.49 19.44 -35.60
N GLN A 7 24.81 19.94 -34.57
CA GLN A 7 25.42 20.56 -33.40
C GLN A 7 26.09 19.50 -32.49
N ALA A 8 25.45 18.34 -32.34
CA ALA A 8 26.06 17.18 -31.67
C ALA A 8 27.37 16.75 -32.34
N MET A 9 27.36 16.69 -33.67
CA MET A 9 28.56 16.33 -34.45
C MET A 9 29.68 17.35 -34.28
N LYS A 10 29.38 18.66 -34.28
CA LYS A 10 30.38 19.73 -34.09
C LYS A 10 30.99 19.71 -32.69
N TYR A 11 30.19 19.44 -31.66
CA TYR A 11 30.68 19.28 -30.29
C TYR A 11 31.61 18.07 -30.16
N LEU A 12 31.21 16.90 -30.68
CA LEU A 12 32.03 15.68 -30.65
C LEU A 12 33.34 15.83 -31.46
N GLN A 13 33.34 16.68 -32.48
CA GLN A 13 34.54 17.03 -33.27
C GLN A 13 35.41 18.13 -32.61
N GLY A 14 35.07 18.61 -31.42
CA GLY A 14 35.80 19.68 -30.73
C GLY A 14 35.68 21.07 -31.38
N LYS A 15 34.78 21.23 -32.37
CA LYS A 15 34.54 22.49 -33.09
C LYS A 15 33.56 23.42 -32.36
N GLU A 16 32.94 22.92 -31.29
CA GLU A 16 32.01 23.67 -30.45
C GLU A 16 32.37 23.30 -29.00
N GLN A 17 32.90 24.26 -28.23
CA GLN A 17 33.46 23.99 -26.89
C GLN A 17 32.44 24.13 -25.76
N HIS A 18 31.31 24.79 -26.03
CA HIS A 18 30.29 25.05 -25.03
C HIS A 18 28.91 24.64 -25.55
N LEU A 19 28.38 23.56 -25.00
CA LEU A 19 26.95 23.28 -25.10
C LEU A 19 26.24 23.99 -23.96
N PRO A 20 25.09 24.64 -24.22
CA PRO A 20 24.23 25.05 -23.12
C PRO A 20 23.88 23.77 -22.33
N PRO A 21 23.86 23.82 -20.99
CA PRO A 21 23.39 22.69 -20.21
C PRO A 21 22.02 22.25 -20.73
N PRO A 22 21.72 20.94 -20.82
CA PRO A 22 20.35 20.51 -21.11
C PRO A 22 19.42 21.23 -20.12
N PRO A 23 18.27 21.76 -20.58
CA PRO A 23 17.29 22.30 -19.65
C PRO A 23 17.01 21.22 -18.62
N ARG A 24 17.21 21.54 -17.34
CA ARG A 24 16.88 20.57 -16.29
C ARG A 24 15.38 20.30 -16.41
N PRO A 25 14.96 19.07 -16.71
CA PRO A 25 13.55 18.75 -16.74
C PRO A 25 12.93 19.18 -15.41
N LYS A 26 11.91 20.03 -15.47
CA LYS A 26 11.23 20.48 -14.27
C LYS A 26 10.56 19.26 -13.64
N LEU A 27 10.83 19.04 -12.38
CA LEU A 27 10.11 18.06 -11.60
C LEU A 27 8.70 18.61 -11.34
N VAL A 28 7.69 17.95 -11.90
CA VAL A 28 6.29 18.39 -11.79
C VAL A 28 5.57 17.53 -10.75
N GLU A 29 4.78 18.17 -9.89
CA GLU A 29 3.77 17.47 -9.10
C GLU A 29 2.53 17.24 -9.96
N GLY A 30 2.13 15.98 -10.15
CA GLY A 30 0.93 15.64 -10.90
C GLY A 30 -0.34 15.95 -10.10
N PRO A 31 -1.48 16.16 -10.78
CA PRO A 31 -2.76 16.30 -10.09
C PRO A 31 -3.09 15.02 -9.30
N SER A 32 -3.40 15.17 -8.01
CA SER A 32 -3.85 14.07 -7.15
C SER A 32 -5.17 14.46 -6.50
N PRO A 33 -6.15 13.53 -6.42
CA PRO A 33 -7.35 13.77 -5.63
C PRO A 33 -7.00 14.11 -4.18
N CYS A 34 -7.74 15.03 -3.56
CA CYS A 34 -7.45 15.44 -2.19
C CYS A 34 -8.16 14.54 -1.17
N LEU A 35 -7.53 14.31 -0.02
CA LEU A 35 -8.12 13.57 1.10
C LEU A 35 -9.30 14.31 1.74
N SER A 36 -9.33 15.64 1.62
CA SER A 36 -10.40 16.49 2.15
C SER A 36 -11.75 16.25 1.46
N GLU A 37 -11.73 15.74 0.23
CA GLU A 37 -12.93 15.39 -0.54
C GLU A 37 -13.66 14.16 0.04
N VAL A 38 -12.92 13.29 0.74
CA VAL A 38 -13.51 12.12 1.38
C VAL A 38 -14.17 12.59 2.67
N LYS A 39 -15.49 12.47 2.77
CA LYS A 39 -16.22 12.77 4.01
C LYS A 39 -16.15 11.60 4.99
N GLY A 40 -16.08 11.90 6.28
CA GLY A 40 -16.01 10.88 7.33
C GLY A 40 -14.80 9.94 7.19
N GLN A 41 -15.03 8.65 7.46
CA GLN A 41 -14.04 7.57 7.32
C GLN A 41 -12.72 7.83 8.06
N ILE A 42 -12.80 8.41 9.26
CA ILE A 42 -11.63 8.84 10.04
C ILE A 42 -10.66 7.69 10.26
N HIS A 43 -11.18 6.51 10.61
CA HIS A 43 -10.37 5.30 10.82
C HIS A 43 -9.63 4.86 9.54
N ALA A 44 -10.28 4.93 8.38
CA ALA A 44 -9.65 4.58 7.10
C ALA A 44 -8.63 5.63 6.63
N LYS A 45 -8.89 6.92 6.85
CA LYS A 45 -7.93 8.00 6.59
C LYS A 45 -6.69 7.88 7.47
N ARG A 46 -6.89 7.57 8.77
CA ARG A 46 -5.79 7.31 9.70
C ARG A 46 -4.96 6.10 9.26
N ALA A 47 -5.60 5.03 8.80
CA ALA A 47 -4.88 3.89 8.24
C ALA A 47 -4.09 4.23 6.97
N LEU A 48 -4.62 5.08 6.08
CA LEU A 48 -3.88 5.58 4.91
C LEU A 48 -2.64 6.39 5.33
N GLU A 49 -2.73 7.23 6.36
CA GLU A 49 -1.60 7.98 6.90
C GLU A 49 -0.51 7.03 7.43
N ILE A 50 -0.88 6.03 8.24
CA ILE A 50 0.03 5.00 8.76
C ILE A 50 0.66 4.19 7.62
N CYS A 51 -0.16 3.80 6.64
CA CYS A 51 0.26 3.12 5.42
C CYS A 51 1.32 3.92 4.65
N ALA A 52 1.07 5.20 4.40
CA ALA A 52 1.99 6.10 3.70
C ALA A 52 3.27 6.38 4.50
N ALA A 53 3.19 6.48 5.82
CA ALA A 53 4.34 6.74 6.70
C ALA A 53 5.22 5.51 6.94
N GLY A 54 4.65 4.31 6.95
CA GLY A 54 5.38 3.06 7.20
C GLY A 54 5.70 2.26 5.95
N PHE A 55 5.06 2.54 4.82
CA PHE A 55 5.01 1.67 3.64
C PHE A 55 4.40 0.29 3.98
N HIS A 56 3.30 0.31 4.74
CA HIS A 56 2.59 -0.87 5.24
C HIS A 56 1.48 -1.28 4.27
N ASN A 57 1.43 -2.54 3.87
CA ASN A 57 0.39 -3.03 2.97
C ASN A 57 -0.98 -2.98 3.64
N LEU A 58 -2.01 -2.59 2.88
CA LEU A 58 -3.32 -2.23 3.40
C LEU A 58 -4.44 -3.01 2.69
N LEU A 59 -5.40 -3.52 3.46
CA LEU A 59 -6.63 -4.13 2.97
C LEU A 59 -7.85 -3.39 3.53
N PHE A 60 -8.67 -2.86 2.64
CA PHE A 60 -9.99 -2.35 2.96
C PHE A 60 -11.04 -3.44 2.86
N ILE A 61 -11.85 -3.58 3.91
CA ILE A 61 -12.97 -4.52 3.98
C ILE A 61 -14.23 -3.70 4.18
N GLY A 62 -15.16 -3.76 3.23
CA GLY A 62 -16.39 -2.99 3.37
C GLY A 62 -17.40 -3.25 2.25
N PRO A 63 -18.68 -2.91 2.48
CA PRO A 63 -19.74 -3.09 1.48
C PRO A 63 -19.47 -2.30 0.19
N PRO A 64 -20.18 -2.62 -0.91
CA PRO A 64 -20.11 -1.83 -2.13
C PRO A 64 -20.51 -0.37 -1.87
N GLY A 65 -19.80 0.57 -2.50
CA GLY A 65 -20.06 2.01 -2.33
C GLY A 65 -19.57 2.61 -1.00
N SER A 66 -18.73 1.91 -0.23
CA SER A 66 -18.06 2.44 0.97
C SER A 66 -16.90 3.40 0.68
N GLY A 67 -16.52 3.57 -0.60
CA GLY A 67 -15.46 4.49 -1.00
C GLY A 67 -14.04 3.91 -0.93
N LYS A 68 -13.86 2.58 -0.93
CA LYS A 68 -12.55 1.91 -0.91
C LYS A 68 -11.60 2.39 -2.03
N SER A 69 -12.08 2.37 -3.27
CA SER A 69 -11.32 2.81 -4.45
C SER A 69 -11.07 4.33 -4.42
N MET A 70 -12.03 5.09 -3.90
CA MET A 70 -11.89 6.53 -3.68
C MET A 70 -10.76 6.82 -2.69
N LEU A 71 -10.73 6.14 -1.53
CA LEU A 71 -9.69 6.25 -0.51
C LEU A 71 -8.31 5.87 -1.08
N ALA A 72 -8.19 4.73 -1.77
CA ALA A 72 -6.93 4.25 -2.33
C ALA A 72 -6.31 5.25 -3.33
N ALA A 73 -7.13 5.87 -4.19
CA ALA A 73 -6.66 6.84 -5.18
C ALA A 73 -6.07 8.14 -4.59
N ARG A 74 -6.32 8.44 -3.31
CA ARG A 74 -5.72 9.60 -2.59
C ARG A 74 -4.35 9.27 -2.01
N LEU A 75 -3.97 8.00 -1.92
CA LEU A 75 -2.73 7.57 -1.27
C LEU A 75 -1.46 8.19 -1.89
N PRO A 76 -1.30 8.26 -3.23
CA PRO A 76 -0.14 8.95 -3.84
C PRO A 76 -0.03 10.42 -3.43
N GLY A 77 -1.16 11.07 -3.14
CA GLY A 77 -1.22 12.47 -2.71
C GLY A 77 -0.74 12.71 -1.29
N ILE A 78 -0.69 11.68 -0.43
CA ILE A 78 -0.20 11.79 0.96
C ILE A 78 1.17 11.14 1.15
N MET A 79 1.64 10.35 0.18
CA MET A 79 2.97 9.76 0.21
C MET A 79 4.07 10.81 0.01
N PRO A 80 5.29 10.56 0.52
CA PRO A 80 6.43 11.42 0.23
C PRO A 80 6.68 11.50 -1.28
N PRO A 81 7.01 12.69 -1.82
CA PRO A 81 7.36 12.82 -3.23
C PRO A 81 8.67 12.07 -3.52
N LEU A 82 8.76 11.48 -4.71
CA LEU A 82 9.96 10.80 -5.18
C LEU A 82 11.15 11.77 -5.25
N ASN A 83 12.31 11.29 -4.87
CA ASN A 83 13.59 11.98 -5.03
C ASN A 83 14.11 11.84 -6.49
N GLY A 84 15.18 12.55 -6.85
CA GLY A 84 15.67 12.58 -8.23
C GLY A 84 16.05 11.20 -8.81
N GLU A 85 16.73 10.37 -8.03
CA GLU A 85 17.09 9.00 -8.45
C GLU A 85 15.83 8.13 -8.60
N GLU A 86 14.87 8.32 -7.70
CA GLU A 86 13.61 7.60 -7.71
C GLU A 86 12.76 7.91 -8.93
N VAL A 87 12.70 9.18 -9.32
CA VAL A 87 12.02 9.63 -10.52
C VAL A 87 12.65 9.03 -11.77
N LEU A 88 13.98 8.94 -11.84
CA LEU A 88 14.69 8.37 -13.00
C LEU A 88 14.45 6.87 -13.14
N GLU A 89 14.42 6.12 -12.05
CA GLU A 89 14.08 4.69 -12.06
C GLU A 89 12.65 4.47 -12.58
N VAL A 90 11.67 5.21 -12.04
CA VAL A 90 10.27 5.11 -12.47
C VAL A 90 10.09 5.53 -13.93
N ALA A 91 10.73 6.63 -14.35
CA ALA A 91 10.67 7.11 -15.72
C ALA A 91 11.26 6.11 -16.72
N SER A 92 12.36 5.44 -16.35
CA SER A 92 12.99 4.41 -17.17
C SER A 92 12.08 3.20 -17.38
N ILE A 93 11.39 2.75 -16.33
CA ILE A 93 10.39 1.67 -16.41
C ILE A 93 9.23 2.07 -17.35
N HIS A 94 8.70 3.29 -17.19
CA HIS A 94 7.61 3.79 -18.02
C HIS A 94 8.04 4.00 -19.47
N SER A 95 9.29 4.42 -19.71
CA SER A 95 9.86 4.54 -21.06
C SER A 95 9.93 3.18 -21.76
N VAL A 96 10.41 2.13 -21.09
CA VAL A 96 10.46 0.77 -21.65
C VAL A 96 9.05 0.24 -21.93
N ALA A 97 8.07 0.62 -21.12
CA ALA A 97 6.67 0.28 -21.31
C ALA A 97 5.96 1.10 -22.40
N GLY A 98 6.57 2.18 -22.90
CA GLY A 98 5.93 3.13 -23.80
C GLY A 98 4.83 3.98 -23.14
N LEU A 99 4.90 4.14 -21.82
CA LEU A 99 3.93 4.88 -20.98
C LEU A 99 4.48 6.21 -20.47
N LEU A 100 5.67 6.62 -20.92
CA LEU A 100 6.27 7.89 -20.52
C LEU A 100 5.52 9.05 -21.17
N ASP A 101 5.00 9.95 -20.35
CA ASP A 101 4.36 11.17 -20.83
C ASP A 101 5.42 12.11 -21.43
N PRO A 102 5.31 12.50 -22.72
CA PRO A 102 6.25 13.42 -23.36
C PRO A 102 6.28 14.81 -22.73
N GLU A 103 5.17 15.28 -22.15
CA GLU A 103 5.08 16.62 -21.56
C GLU A 103 5.61 16.66 -20.13
N THR A 104 5.41 15.58 -19.37
CA THR A 104 5.86 15.46 -17.98
C THR A 104 6.59 14.15 -17.70
N PRO A 105 7.76 13.90 -18.31
CA PRO A 105 8.44 12.61 -18.20
C PRO A 105 9.00 12.35 -16.79
N LEU A 106 9.27 13.39 -16.01
CA LEU A 106 9.88 13.29 -14.68
C LEU A 106 8.92 13.75 -13.57
N ARG A 107 7.90 12.94 -13.30
CA ARG A 107 6.92 13.20 -12.24
C ARG A 107 7.46 12.79 -10.88
N ARG A 108 7.32 13.66 -9.86
CA ARG A 108 7.66 13.32 -8.46
C ARG A 108 6.57 12.55 -7.75
N GLN A 109 5.38 12.53 -8.30
CA GLN A 109 4.26 11.83 -7.70
C GLN A 109 4.46 10.31 -7.85
N PRO A 110 4.32 9.53 -6.77
CA PRO A 110 4.35 8.08 -6.85
C PRO A 110 3.32 7.54 -7.86
N PRO A 111 3.66 6.54 -8.69
CA PRO A 111 2.72 5.97 -9.65
C PRO A 111 1.55 5.28 -8.93
N PHE A 112 0.37 5.28 -9.55
CA PHE A 112 -0.80 4.56 -9.08
C PHE A 112 -1.31 3.66 -10.19
N ARG A 113 -1.37 2.35 -9.92
CA ARG A 113 -1.90 1.35 -10.85
C ARG A 113 -3.09 0.66 -10.22
N SER A 114 -4.15 0.47 -11.00
CA SER A 114 -5.38 -0.17 -10.56
C SER A 114 -5.88 -1.13 -11.64
N PRO A 115 -5.20 -2.28 -11.85
CA PRO A 115 -5.64 -3.25 -12.84
C PRO A 115 -7.00 -3.83 -12.48
N HIS A 116 -7.80 -4.12 -13.52
CA HIS A 116 -9.05 -4.84 -13.36
C HIS A 116 -8.79 -6.31 -12.97
N HIS A 117 -9.68 -6.92 -12.17
CA HIS A 117 -9.51 -8.29 -11.66
C HIS A 117 -9.45 -9.39 -12.75
N THR A 118 -9.86 -9.06 -13.98
CA THR A 118 -9.75 -9.93 -15.17
C THR A 118 -8.35 -9.95 -15.78
N ILE A 119 -7.38 -9.24 -15.19
CA ILE A 119 -6.01 -9.20 -15.68
C ILE A 119 -5.37 -10.60 -15.71
N SER A 120 -4.63 -10.87 -16.79
CA SER A 120 -3.86 -12.12 -16.91
C SER A 120 -2.59 -12.07 -16.06
N ASN A 121 -2.04 -13.24 -15.72
CA ASN A 121 -0.73 -13.32 -15.04
C ASN A 121 0.36 -12.57 -15.82
N VAL A 122 0.31 -12.59 -17.16
CA VAL A 122 1.26 -11.87 -18.02
C VAL A 122 1.07 -10.35 -17.90
N GLY A 123 -0.16 -9.86 -17.80
CA GLY A 123 -0.41 -8.43 -17.59
C GLY A 123 0.07 -7.95 -16.21
N LEU A 124 -0.14 -8.76 -15.17
CA LEU A 124 0.23 -8.41 -13.80
C LEU A 124 1.74 -8.42 -13.57
N VAL A 125 2.41 -9.49 -14.01
CA VAL A 125 3.85 -9.73 -13.78
C VAL A 125 4.70 -9.06 -14.85
N GLY A 126 4.22 -9.06 -16.08
CA GLY A 126 4.97 -8.71 -17.27
C GLY A 126 5.27 -9.94 -18.11
N GLY A 127 5.70 -9.68 -19.35
CA GLY A 127 6.02 -10.73 -20.30
C GLY A 127 6.27 -10.18 -21.68
N GLY A 128 6.05 -11.00 -22.70
CA GLY A 128 6.42 -10.69 -24.09
C GLY A 128 6.93 -11.94 -24.79
N ARG A 129 6.69 -12.01 -26.11
CA ARG A 129 7.12 -13.13 -26.95
C ARG A 129 8.62 -13.14 -27.22
N TYR A 130 9.22 -11.96 -27.39
CA TYR A 130 10.63 -11.81 -27.75
C TYR A 130 11.41 -10.94 -26.75
N MET A 131 10.85 -9.79 -26.36
CA MET A 131 11.46 -8.88 -25.39
C MET A 131 10.64 -8.87 -24.09
N PRO A 132 11.25 -9.08 -22.91
CA PRO A 132 10.57 -8.94 -21.62
C PRO A 132 10.05 -7.51 -21.44
N ARG A 133 8.75 -7.35 -21.21
CA ARG A 133 8.11 -6.08 -20.88
C ARG A 133 7.63 -6.10 -19.43
N PRO A 134 7.70 -4.94 -18.74
CA PRO A 134 7.17 -4.80 -17.40
C PRO A 134 5.65 -5.01 -17.36
N GLY A 135 5.15 -5.63 -16.28
CA GLY A 135 3.72 -5.69 -15.97
C GLY A 135 3.29 -4.65 -14.94
N GLU A 136 2.03 -4.70 -14.53
CA GLU A 136 1.44 -3.77 -13.55
C GLU A 136 2.21 -3.70 -12.23
N ILE A 137 2.77 -4.82 -11.76
CA ILE A 137 3.60 -4.87 -10.55
C ILE A 137 4.83 -3.97 -10.71
N THR A 138 5.55 -4.10 -11.83
CA THR A 138 6.74 -3.31 -12.13
C THR A 138 6.39 -1.85 -12.41
N LEU A 139 5.27 -1.60 -13.09
CA LEU A 139 4.77 -0.23 -13.35
C LEU A 139 4.39 0.52 -12.06
N SER A 140 4.07 -0.23 -11.00
CA SER A 140 3.76 0.33 -9.66
C SER A 140 5.01 0.61 -8.82
N HIS A 141 6.21 0.44 -9.37
CA HIS A 141 7.46 0.63 -8.63
C HIS A 141 7.53 2.02 -7.96
N ARG A 142 7.87 2.03 -6.66
CA ARG A 142 7.87 3.19 -5.75
C ARG A 142 6.53 3.93 -5.63
N GLY A 143 5.45 3.29 -6.04
CA GLY A 143 4.11 3.80 -5.93
C GLY A 143 3.16 2.80 -5.29
N VAL A 144 1.94 2.78 -5.80
CA VAL A 144 0.82 2.03 -5.25
C VAL A 144 0.27 1.09 -6.30
N LEU A 145 0.14 -0.19 -5.95
CA LEU A 145 -0.65 -1.16 -6.69
C LEU A 145 -1.97 -1.36 -5.93
N PHE A 146 -3.06 -0.89 -6.52
CA PHE A 146 -4.40 -1.07 -5.98
C PHE A 146 -5.13 -2.25 -6.64
N LEU A 147 -5.57 -3.22 -5.84
CA LEU A 147 -6.35 -4.37 -6.29
C LEU A 147 -7.76 -4.28 -5.69
N ASP A 148 -8.71 -3.78 -6.48
CA ASP A 148 -10.12 -3.76 -6.06
C ASP A 148 -10.76 -5.13 -6.23
N GLU A 149 -11.66 -5.50 -5.32
CA GLU A 149 -12.30 -6.82 -5.32
C GLU A 149 -11.30 -7.99 -5.29
N LEU A 150 -10.36 -7.95 -4.33
CA LEU A 150 -9.26 -8.91 -4.22
C LEU A 150 -9.67 -10.40 -4.39
N PRO A 151 -10.79 -10.90 -3.80
CA PRO A 151 -11.24 -12.28 -4.00
C PRO A 151 -11.76 -12.63 -5.41
N GLU A 152 -11.97 -11.66 -6.29
CA GLU A 152 -12.38 -11.90 -7.69
C GLU A 152 -11.19 -12.10 -8.62
N PHE A 153 -9.97 -11.75 -8.19
CA PHE A 153 -8.77 -12.11 -8.92
C PHE A 153 -8.57 -13.63 -8.95
N ARG A 154 -8.02 -14.12 -10.06
CA ARG A 154 -7.57 -15.51 -10.15
C ARG A 154 -6.51 -15.78 -9.08
N ARG A 155 -6.65 -16.91 -8.38
CA ARG A 155 -5.71 -17.32 -7.32
C ARG A 155 -4.26 -17.30 -7.81
N ASP A 156 -3.99 -17.87 -8.98
CA ASP A 156 -2.64 -17.91 -9.55
C ASP A 156 -2.05 -16.51 -9.77
N ALA A 157 -2.87 -15.51 -10.12
CA ALA A 157 -2.42 -14.14 -10.32
C ALA A 157 -1.99 -13.51 -8.97
N LEU A 158 -2.79 -13.73 -7.92
CA LEU A 158 -2.50 -13.27 -6.57
C LEU A 158 -1.24 -13.91 -5.99
N GLU A 159 -1.01 -15.20 -6.26
CA GLU A 159 0.15 -15.93 -5.76
C GLU A 159 1.48 -15.33 -6.28
N VAL A 160 1.48 -14.72 -7.47
CA VAL A 160 2.70 -14.09 -8.01
C VAL A 160 3.11 -12.85 -7.21
N LEU A 161 2.19 -12.19 -6.52
CA LEU A 161 2.51 -11.00 -5.70
C LEU A 161 3.43 -11.34 -4.53
N ARG A 162 3.50 -12.60 -4.09
CA ARG A 162 4.25 -12.97 -2.88
C ARG A 162 5.74 -12.66 -2.99
N GLN A 163 6.37 -13.01 -4.11
CA GLN A 163 7.81 -12.79 -4.28
C GLN A 163 8.15 -11.29 -4.37
N PRO A 164 7.47 -10.48 -5.20
CA PRO A 164 7.74 -9.04 -5.27
C PRO A 164 7.50 -8.30 -3.95
N LEU A 165 6.52 -8.73 -3.15
CA LEU A 165 6.27 -8.15 -1.82
C LEU A 165 7.40 -8.46 -0.81
N GLU A 166 8.23 -9.46 -1.06
CA GLU A 166 9.40 -9.78 -0.22
C GLU A 166 10.69 -9.18 -0.75
N THR A 167 10.98 -9.45 -2.01
CA THR A 167 12.28 -9.13 -2.61
C THR A 167 12.31 -7.71 -3.14
N GLY A 168 11.14 -7.16 -3.51
CA GLY A 168 11.05 -5.92 -4.25
C GLY A 168 11.51 -6.04 -5.71
N TYR A 169 11.57 -7.25 -6.26
CA TYR A 169 11.94 -7.52 -7.65
C TYR A 169 11.04 -8.58 -8.30
N VAL A 170 10.85 -8.44 -9.61
CA VAL A 170 10.23 -9.44 -10.49
C VAL A 170 11.27 -9.95 -11.47
N THR A 171 11.48 -11.25 -11.52
CA THR A 171 12.34 -11.88 -12.52
C THR A 171 11.50 -12.44 -13.65
N ILE A 172 11.72 -11.96 -14.87
CA ILE A 172 11.08 -12.48 -16.08
C ILE A 172 12.13 -13.24 -16.88
N SER A 173 11.96 -14.57 -16.94
CA SER A 173 12.80 -15.45 -17.76
C SER A 173 12.06 -15.85 -19.04
N ARG A 174 12.73 -15.71 -20.19
CA ARG A 174 12.29 -16.15 -21.51
C ARG A 174 13.41 -16.93 -22.18
N SER A 175 13.07 -17.66 -23.25
CA SER A 175 13.94 -18.66 -23.89
C SER A 175 15.35 -18.18 -24.24
N LEU A 176 15.55 -16.86 -24.39
CA LEU A 176 16.84 -16.27 -24.76
C LEU A 176 17.36 -15.22 -23.75
N ILE A 177 16.52 -14.73 -22.83
CA ILE A 177 16.85 -13.58 -21.97
C ILE A 177 16.17 -13.72 -20.60
N CYS A 178 16.94 -13.45 -19.54
CA CYS A 178 16.43 -13.27 -18.19
C CYS A 178 16.62 -11.80 -17.76
N THR A 179 15.57 -11.16 -17.26
CA THR A 179 15.63 -9.75 -16.84
C THR A 179 14.97 -9.57 -15.47
N ASN A 180 15.64 -8.83 -14.59
CA ASN A 180 15.13 -8.44 -13.29
C ASN A 180 14.57 -7.01 -13.36
N PHE A 181 13.31 -6.87 -13.00
CA PHE A 181 12.63 -5.59 -12.90
C PHE A 181 12.41 -5.21 -11.42
N PRO A 182 12.67 -3.96 -11.02
CA PRO A 182 12.38 -3.52 -9.66
C PRO A 182 10.87 -3.37 -9.47
N ALA A 183 10.39 -3.78 -8.29
CA ALA A 183 8.97 -3.94 -7.97
C ALA A 183 8.69 -3.66 -6.47
N ARG A 184 9.33 -2.63 -5.90
CA ARG A 184 8.99 -2.10 -4.57
C ARG A 184 7.74 -1.23 -4.64
N PHE A 185 6.56 -1.81 -4.48
CA PHE A 185 5.28 -1.10 -4.48
C PHE A 185 4.56 -1.28 -3.14
N LEU A 186 3.68 -0.35 -2.84
CA LEU A 186 2.76 -0.42 -1.71
C LEU A 186 1.48 -1.12 -2.18
N LEU A 187 1.18 -2.30 -1.62
CA LEU A 187 -0.05 -3.01 -1.94
C LEU A 187 -1.21 -2.41 -1.16
N VAL A 188 -2.22 -1.94 -1.89
CA VAL A 188 -3.52 -1.60 -1.32
C VAL A 188 -4.54 -2.53 -1.98
N ALA A 189 -5.38 -3.17 -1.18
CA ALA A 189 -6.43 -4.03 -1.69
C ALA A 189 -7.78 -3.62 -1.13
N GLY A 190 -8.84 -3.84 -1.89
CA GLY A 190 -10.22 -3.70 -1.46
C GLY A 190 -10.94 -5.04 -1.58
N MET A 191 -11.79 -5.38 -0.61
CA MET A 191 -12.72 -6.49 -0.76
C MET A 191 -14.03 -6.25 -0.03
N ASN A 192 -15.02 -7.04 -0.41
CA ASN A 192 -16.29 -7.09 0.30
C ASN A 192 -16.18 -8.07 1.49
N PRO A 193 -17.01 -7.92 2.54
CA PRO A 193 -16.97 -8.84 3.69
C PRO A 193 -17.62 -10.20 3.40
N CYS A 194 -18.46 -10.31 2.37
CA CYS A 194 -19.04 -11.54 1.81
C CYS A 194 -19.19 -11.37 0.30
N PRO A 195 -19.47 -12.47 -0.46
CA PRO A 195 -19.89 -12.37 -1.86
C PRO A 195 -21.10 -11.43 -2.07
N CYS A 196 -21.97 -11.34 -1.07
CA CYS A 196 -23.13 -10.45 -1.08
C CYS A 196 -22.84 -8.98 -0.80
N GLY A 197 -21.67 -8.63 -0.24
CA GLY A 197 -21.34 -7.28 0.22
C GLY A 197 -21.83 -6.88 1.62
N PHE A 198 -22.83 -7.54 2.22
CA PHE A 198 -23.55 -7.04 3.41
C PHE A 198 -23.30 -7.80 4.72
N LEU A 199 -22.23 -8.59 4.82
CA LEU A 199 -21.87 -9.24 6.09
C LEU A 199 -21.43 -8.19 7.11
N GLY A 200 -22.13 -8.15 8.25
CA GLY A 200 -21.90 -7.16 9.31
C GLY A 200 -22.51 -5.79 9.03
N ASP A 201 -23.28 -5.63 7.94
CA ASP A 201 -23.93 -4.35 7.63
C ASP A 201 -25.12 -4.10 8.59
N PRO A 202 -25.20 -2.92 9.22
CA PRO A 202 -26.25 -2.62 10.20
C PRO A 202 -27.64 -2.40 9.58
N ARG A 203 -27.72 -2.12 8.27
CA ARG A 203 -28.96 -1.79 7.56
C ARG A 203 -29.48 -2.94 6.71
N ARG A 204 -28.59 -3.77 6.15
CA ARG A 204 -28.96 -4.89 5.28
C ARG A 204 -28.37 -6.20 5.79
N ALA A 205 -29.25 -7.16 6.06
CA ALA A 205 -28.82 -8.50 6.45
C ALA A 205 -28.10 -9.24 5.30
N CYS A 206 -27.06 -9.99 5.67
CA CYS A 206 -26.34 -10.89 4.78
C CYS A 206 -27.20 -12.11 4.43
N SER A 207 -27.25 -12.48 3.15
CA SER A 207 -27.94 -13.69 2.66
C SER A 207 -27.00 -14.87 2.37
N CYS A 208 -25.69 -14.73 2.63
CA CYS A 208 -24.73 -15.78 2.32
C CYS A 208 -24.68 -16.85 3.42
N PRO A 209 -24.73 -18.14 3.08
CA PRO A 209 -24.51 -19.21 4.05
C PRO A 209 -23.03 -19.25 4.51
N PRO A 210 -22.73 -19.69 5.75
CA PRO A 210 -21.38 -19.70 6.30
C PRO A 210 -20.33 -20.41 5.43
N GLY A 211 -20.70 -21.53 4.79
CA GLY A 211 -19.81 -22.26 3.88
C GLY A 211 -19.35 -21.42 2.68
N ARG A 212 -20.27 -20.62 2.10
CA ARG A 212 -19.95 -19.74 0.97
C ARG A 212 -19.06 -18.57 1.39
N ILE A 213 -19.24 -18.06 2.61
CA ILE A 213 -18.38 -17.03 3.19
C ILE A 213 -16.96 -17.58 3.40
N ARG A 214 -16.81 -18.78 3.97
CA ARG A 214 -15.50 -19.43 4.14
C ARG A 214 -14.80 -19.62 2.79
N GLN A 215 -15.50 -20.16 1.78
CA GLN A 215 -14.95 -20.32 0.43
C GLN A 215 -14.50 -19.00 -0.20
N TYR A 216 -15.24 -17.91 0.02
CA TYR A 216 -14.89 -16.58 -0.46
C TYR A 216 -13.55 -16.11 0.12
N TYR A 217 -13.35 -16.24 1.43
CA TYR A 217 -12.07 -15.90 2.07
C TYR A 217 -10.92 -16.84 1.68
N HIS A 218 -11.20 -18.11 1.37
CA HIS A 218 -10.20 -19.08 0.92
C HIS A 218 -9.64 -18.81 -0.49
N ARG A 219 -10.28 -17.92 -1.27
CA ARG A 219 -9.72 -17.47 -2.55
C ARG A 219 -8.42 -16.70 -2.36
N ILE A 220 -8.25 -16.05 -1.21
CA ILE A 220 -7.01 -15.37 -0.83
C ILE A 220 -6.18 -16.33 0.04
N SER A 221 -4.93 -16.56 -0.34
CA SER A 221 -4.07 -17.45 0.43
C SER A 221 -3.65 -16.82 1.75
N GLY A 222 -3.52 -17.66 2.79
CA GLY A 222 -2.96 -17.27 4.09
C GLY A 222 -1.60 -16.57 3.94
N PRO A 223 -0.63 -17.13 3.18
CA PRO A 223 0.65 -16.48 2.93
C PRO A 223 0.59 -15.10 2.30
N LEU A 224 -0.45 -14.76 1.54
CA LEU A 224 -0.63 -13.40 1.00
C LEU A 224 -1.26 -12.46 2.03
N LEU A 225 -2.28 -12.91 2.76
CA LEU A 225 -2.88 -12.13 3.86
C LEU A 225 -1.87 -11.84 4.98
N ASP A 226 -0.98 -12.79 5.22
CA ASP A 226 0.21 -12.69 6.06
C ASP A 226 1.21 -11.64 5.57
N ARG A 227 0.97 -10.96 4.44
CA ARG A 227 1.75 -9.82 3.92
C ARG A 227 1.03 -8.48 4.01
N ILE A 228 -0.23 -8.49 4.44
CA ILE A 228 -1.04 -7.29 4.64
C ILE A 228 -0.97 -6.86 6.11
N ASP A 229 -0.41 -5.68 6.35
CA ASP A 229 -0.08 -5.18 7.69
C ASP A 229 -1.34 -4.64 8.37
N LEU A 230 -2.08 -3.82 7.62
CA LEU A 230 -3.29 -3.13 8.06
C LEU A 230 -4.52 -3.73 7.37
N GLN A 231 -5.52 -4.12 8.16
CA GLN A 231 -6.81 -4.62 7.69
C GLN A 231 -7.92 -3.78 8.31
N VAL A 232 -8.53 -2.95 7.48
CA VAL A 232 -9.37 -1.83 7.90
C VAL A 232 -10.78 -2.04 7.42
N GLU A 233 -11.72 -2.02 8.35
CA GLU A 233 -13.13 -1.97 8.03
C GLU A 233 -13.51 -0.55 7.55
N VAL A 234 -14.21 -0.49 6.43
CA VAL A 234 -14.70 0.73 5.82
C VAL A 234 -16.23 0.62 5.73
N PRO A 235 -16.96 1.04 6.78
CA PRO A 235 -18.42 0.96 6.78
C PRO A 235 -19.01 1.89 5.72
N ARG A 236 -20.25 1.63 5.30
CA ARG A 236 -21.00 2.57 4.46
C ARG A 236 -21.53 3.70 5.35
N LEU A 237 -21.29 4.95 4.94
CA LEU A 237 -21.84 6.12 5.63
C LEU A 237 -23.34 6.28 5.33
N SER A 238 -24.08 6.80 6.31
CA SER A 238 -25.47 7.22 6.12
C SER A 238 -25.56 8.48 5.25
N PRO A 239 -26.72 8.74 4.62
CA PRO A 239 -26.96 10.02 3.93
C PRO A 239 -26.78 11.23 4.87
N GLU A 240 -27.18 11.12 6.13
CA GLU A 240 -27.04 12.17 7.15
C GLU A 240 -25.55 12.45 7.43
N GLU A 241 -24.75 11.41 7.65
CA GLU A 241 -23.30 11.53 7.86
C GLU A 241 -22.59 12.16 6.65
N LEU A 242 -23.05 11.86 5.43
CA LEU A 242 -22.52 12.47 4.21
C LEU A 242 -22.86 13.96 4.07
N LEU A 243 -23.94 14.44 4.69
CA LEU A 243 -24.36 15.84 4.63
C LEU A 243 -23.76 16.67 5.75
N GLU A 244 -23.67 16.12 6.96
CA GLU A 244 -23.32 16.87 8.19
C GLU A 244 -21.83 16.85 8.53
N MET A 245 -21.06 15.88 8.05
CA MET A 245 -19.65 15.78 8.44
C MET A 245 -18.80 16.90 7.81
N PRO A 246 -17.93 17.54 8.61
CA PRO A 246 -17.00 18.54 8.10
C PRO A 246 -16.03 17.92 7.08
N GLY A 247 -15.46 18.77 6.24
CA GLY A 247 -14.39 18.37 5.32
C GLY A 247 -13.23 17.71 6.06
N GLY A 248 -12.59 16.75 5.40
CA GLY A 248 -11.38 16.12 5.95
C GLY A 248 -10.16 17.04 5.89
N GLU A 249 -9.09 16.62 6.53
CA GLU A 249 -7.77 17.24 6.36
C GLU A 249 -7.30 17.17 4.90
N THR A 250 -6.51 18.15 4.47
CA THR A 250 -5.96 18.16 3.12
C THR A 250 -4.88 17.08 2.96
N SER A 251 -4.69 16.59 1.72
CA SER A 251 -3.61 15.65 1.44
C SER A 251 -2.23 16.23 1.78
N GLN A 252 -2.05 17.55 1.65
CA GLN A 252 -0.80 18.23 1.96
C GLN A 252 -0.48 18.18 3.47
N THR A 253 -1.45 18.51 4.33
CA THR A 253 -1.29 18.47 5.79
C THR A 253 -0.92 17.06 6.27
N VAL A 254 -1.57 16.03 5.70
CA VAL A 254 -1.23 14.63 6.01
C VAL A 254 0.14 14.26 5.47
N ARG A 255 0.50 14.71 4.26
CA ARG A 255 1.82 14.48 3.65
C ARG A 255 2.95 15.04 4.51
N GLU A 256 2.78 16.21 5.10
CA GLU A 256 3.78 16.82 6.00
C GLU A 256 4.04 15.94 7.24
N ARG A 257 2.98 15.41 7.87
CA ARG A 257 3.10 14.44 8.97
C ARG A 257 3.80 13.15 8.55
N VAL A 258 3.41 12.62 7.38
CA VAL A 258 4.05 11.43 6.78
C VAL A 258 5.53 11.66 6.55
N MET A 259 5.93 12.81 5.99
CA MET A 259 7.34 13.16 5.77
C MET A 259 8.11 13.31 7.07
N ALA A 260 7.52 13.90 8.11
CA ALA A 260 8.14 14.00 9.43
C ALA A 260 8.40 12.62 10.05
N ALA A 261 7.43 11.70 9.96
CA ALA A 261 7.61 10.32 10.42
C ALA A 261 8.69 9.59 9.61
N ARG A 262 8.73 9.78 8.28
CA ARG A 262 9.78 9.22 7.41
C ARG A 262 11.17 9.71 7.79
N LYS A 263 11.33 11.01 8.05
CA LYS A 263 12.61 11.59 8.48
C LYS A 263 13.14 10.90 9.74
N ARG A 264 12.27 10.69 10.74
CA ARG A 264 12.63 9.95 11.96
C ARG A 264 13.03 8.51 11.70
N GLN A 265 12.37 7.83 10.76
CA GLN A 265 12.76 6.47 10.34
C GLN A 265 14.15 6.47 9.72
N VAL A 266 14.44 7.41 8.80
CA VAL A 266 15.75 7.53 8.17
C VAL A 266 16.85 7.81 9.20
N GLU A 267 16.60 8.73 10.13
CA GLU A 267 17.52 9.06 11.22
C GLU A 267 17.79 7.85 12.13
N ARG A 268 16.74 7.10 12.50
CA ARG A 268 16.87 5.90 13.34
C ARG A 268 17.64 4.78 12.66
N TRP A 269 17.36 4.54 11.38
CA TRP A 269 17.91 3.39 10.65
C TRP A 269 19.21 3.71 9.91
N GLY A 270 19.61 4.98 9.83
CA GLY A 270 20.82 5.44 9.14
C GLY A 270 20.78 5.28 7.61
N ARG A 271 19.64 4.91 7.03
CA ARG A 271 19.44 4.66 5.60
C ARG A 271 17.97 4.92 5.21
N PRO A 272 17.66 5.19 3.94
CA PRO A 272 16.31 5.55 3.48
C PRO A 272 15.38 4.33 3.41
N ILE A 273 15.14 3.68 4.55
CA ILE A 273 14.24 2.53 4.69
C ILE A 273 13.10 2.84 5.65
N THR A 274 12.06 2.05 5.51
CA THR A 274 10.80 2.22 6.21
C THR A 274 10.64 1.19 7.33
N ASN A 275 9.77 1.45 8.30
CA ASN A 275 9.50 0.46 9.36
C ASN A 275 8.97 -0.88 8.82
N SER A 276 8.35 -0.92 7.63
CA SER A 276 7.95 -2.18 7.00
C SER A 276 9.11 -2.97 6.36
N GLN A 277 10.23 -2.31 6.06
CA GLN A 277 11.39 -2.89 5.37
C GLN A 277 12.53 -3.30 6.32
N VAL A 278 12.53 -2.80 7.56
CA VAL A 278 13.56 -3.11 8.57
C VAL A 278 13.47 -4.58 8.98
N GLU A 279 14.60 -5.19 9.34
CA GLU A 279 14.61 -6.55 9.89
C GLU A 279 13.92 -6.62 11.26
N MET A 280 13.26 -7.74 11.56
CA MET A 280 12.49 -7.86 12.81
C MET A 280 13.34 -7.70 14.08
N ALA A 281 14.61 -8.10 14.05
CA ALA A 281 15.52 -7.97 15.18
C ALA A 281 15.71 -6.49 15.58
N SER A 282 16.14 -5.66 14.63
CA SER A 282 16.30 -4.21 14.83
C SER A 282 14.99 -3.52 15.17
N LEU A 283 13.86 -3.98 14.60
CA LEU A 283 12.55 -3.44 14.94
C LEU A 283 12.20 -3.72 16.41
N ARG A 284 12.40 -4.94 16.90
CA ARG A 284 12.14 -5.30 18.30
C ARG A 284 13.01 -4.49 19.27
N GLU A 285 14.25 -4.21 18.90
CA GLU A 285 15.12 -3.32 19.67
C GLU A 285 14.59 -1.88 19.74
N SER A 286 13.96 -1.38 18.66
CA SER A 286 13.33 -0.06 18.63
C SER A 286 11.94 0.00 19.30
N CYS A 287 11.36 -1.16 19.61
CA CYS A 287 10.06 -1.34 20.24
C CYS A 287 10.23 -2.01 21.60
N ARG A 288 11.20 -1.57 22.41
CA ARG A 288 11.35 -2.07 23.78
C ARG A 288 10.05 -1.82 24.54
N MET A 289 9.44 -2.91 24.97
CA MET A 289 8.19 -2.90 25.72
C MET A 289 8.48 -2.85 27.21
N GLY A 290 7.68 -2.11 27.97
CA GLY A 290 7.62 -2.25 29.42
C GLY A 290 6.90 -3.54 29.83
N GLU A 291 6.66 -3.70 31.13
CA GLU A 291 5.92 -4.85 31.63
C GLU A 291 4.45 -4.82 31.23
N GLU A 292 3.84 -3.63 31.26
CA GLU A 292 2.45 -3.41 30.87
C GLU A 292 2.20 -3.73 29.39
N GLU A 293 3.05 -3.23 28.48
CA GLU A 293 2.95 -3.50 27.06
C GLU A 293 3.12 -4.99 26.74
N ARG A 294 4.05 -5.67 27.42
CA ARG A 294 4.24 -7.12 27.27
C ARG A 294 3.00 -7.90 27.69
N ARG A 295 2.41 -7.57 28.86
CA ARG A 295 1.18 -8.22 29.33
C ARG A 295 0.03 -7.97 28.36
N PHE A 296 -0.14 -6.74 27.90
CA PHE A 296 -1.16 -6.40 26.90
C PHE A 296 -1.00 -7.23 25.62
N MET A 297 0.20 -7.24 25.04
CA MET A 297 0.45 -7.97 23.80
C MET A 297 0.30 -9.49 23.97
N TYR A 298 0.62 -10.04 25.14
CA TYR A 298 0.35 -11.44 25.47
C TYR A 298 -1.16 -11.74 25.47
N THR A 299 -1.96 -10.94 26.18
CA THR A 299 -3.42 -11.08 26.21
C THR A 299 -4.05 -10.95 24.82
N VAL A 300 -3.56 -10.00 24.01
CA VAL A 300 -4.02 -9.82 22.63
C VAL A 300 -3.67 -11.06 21.77
N ALA A 301 -2.44 -11.57 21.89
CA ALA A 301 -2.01 -12.73 21.12
C ALA A 301 -2.86 -13.97 21.44
N GLU A 302 -3.22 -14.20 22.70
CA GLU A 302 -4.11 -15.30 23.09
C GLU A 302 -5.54 -15.09 22.57
N ARG A 303 -6.13 -13.91 22.79
CA ARG A 303 -7.54 -13.64 22.44
C ARG A 303 -7.79 -13.63 20.94
N LEU A 304 -6.86 -13.07 20.16
CA LEU A 304 -6.97 -13.00 18.70
C LEU A 304 -6.30 -14.19 17.99
N GLN A 305 -5.73 -15.13 18.75
CA GLN A 305 -4.95 -16.26 18.22
C GLN A 305 -3.90 -15.79 17.20
N LEU A 306 -3.17 -14.71 17.53
CA LEU A 306 -2.21 -14.12 16.61
C LEU A 306 -1.06 -15.09 16.33
N THR A 307 -0.75 -15.26 15.04
CA THR A 307 0.50 -15.91 14.64
C THR A 307 1.68 -15.03 15.02
N ALA A 308 2.89 -15.62 15.10
CA ALA A 308 4.12 -14.85 15.29
C ALA A 308 4.27 -13.69 14.28
N ARG A 309 3.83 -13.92 13.03
CA ARG A 309 3.79 -12.88 11.98
C ARG A 309 2.77 -11.78 12.27
N GLY A 310 1.58 -12.15 12.76
CA GLY A 310 0.56 -11.19 13.18
C GLY A 310 1.05 -10.28 14.31
N PHE A 311 1.75 -10.86 15.29
CA PHE A 311 2.39 -10.12 16.38
C PHE A 311 3.45 -9.14 15.87
N ASP A 312 4.38 -9.64 15.03
CA ASP A 312 5.45 -8.84 14.44
C ASP A 312 4.92 -7.65 13.60
N ARG A 313 3.80 -7.85 12.90
CA ARG A 313 3.09 -6.78 12.16
C ARG A 313 2.53 -5.70 13.08
N CYS A 314 1.91 -6.11 14.19
CA CYS A 314 1.41 -5.15 15.17
C CYS A 314 2.54 -4.25 15.70
N LEU A 315 3.72 -4.82 15.96
CA LEU A 315 4.89 -4.03 16.36
C LEU A 315 5.36 -3.08 15.27
N ARG A 316 5.39 -3.51 13.99
CA ARG A 316 5.76 -2.64 12.85
C ARG A 316 4.83 -1.46 12.71
N VAL A 317 3.52 -1.70 12.82
CA VAL A 317 2.49 -0.68 12.75
C VAL A 317 2.59 0.27 13.95
N ALA A 318 2.72 -0.25 15.17
CA ALA A 318 2.87 0.54 16.39
C ALA A 318 4.10 1.46 16.34
N ARG A 319 5.23 0.97 15.81
CA ARG A 319 6.44 1.81 15.59
C ARG A 319 6.16 2.99 14.68
N THR A 320 5.42 2.78 13.59
CA THR A 320 5.03 3.85 12.67
C THR A 320 4.03 4.83 13.31
N ILE A 321 3.10 4.34 14.12
CA ILE A 321 2.17 5.19 14.88
C ILE A 321 2.94 6.08 15.85
N ALA A 322 3.91 5.52 16.58
CA ALA A 322 4.80 6.29 17.46
C ALA A 322 5.58 7.35 16.67
N ASP A 323 6.08 7.03 15.47
CA ASP A 323 6.80 7.97 14.61
C ASP A 323 5.91 9.12 14.13
N LEU A 324 4.65 8.83 13.77
CA LEU A 324 3.64 9.83 13.40
C LEU A 324 3.27 10.72 14.59
N ALA A 325 3.24 10.17 15.80
CA ALA A 325 3.02 10.93 17.04
C ALA A 325 4.28 11.65 17.54
N GLY A 326 5.41 11.51 16.83
CA GLY A 326 6.66 12.15 17.18
C GLY A 326 7.33 11.60 18.45
N ARG A 327 7.08 10.33 18.80
CA ARG A 327 7.61 9.69 20.01
C ARG A 327 8.79 8.77 19.69
N GLU A 328 9.79 8.79 20.57
CA GLU A 328 10.95 7.89 20.49
C GLU A 328 10.60 6.48 20.94
N GLU A 329 9.77 6.34 21.97
CA GLU A 329 9.33 5.06 22.52
C GLU A 329 7.91 4.69 22.07
N VAL A 330 7.70 3.39 21.84
CA VAL A 330 6.37 2.84 21.57
C VAL A 330 5.63 2.67 22.89
N ARG A 331 4.44 3.26 23.01
CA ARG A 331 3.60 3.18 24.20
C ARG A 331 2.46 2.19 24.00
N LEU A 332 1.82 1.80 25.10
CA LEU A 332 0.62 0.97 25.08
C LEU A 332 -0.46 1.48 24.10
N ALA A 333 -0.68 2.79 24.02
CA ALA A 333 -1.65 3.38 23.08
C ALA A 333 -1.35 3.07 21.60
N ASP A 334 -0.07 3.01 21.22
CA ASP A 334 0.34 2.71 19.84
C ASP A 334 0.09 1.24 19.50
N LEU A 335 0.36 0.36 20.47
CA LEU A 335 0.08 -1.07 20.36
C LEU A 335 -1.44 -1.31 20.27
N ALA A 336 -2.21 -0.63 21.10
CA ALA A 336 -3.67 -0.71 21.09
C ALA A 336 -4.25 -0.24 19.74
N GLU A 337 -3.80 0.90 19.20
CA GLU A 337 -4.19 1.37 17.87
C GLU A 337 -3.78 0.38 16.77
N ALA A 338 -2.55 -0.16 16.82
CA ALA A 338 -2.08 -1.15 15.84
C ALA A 338 -2.94 -2.42 15.81
N VAL A 339 -3.36 -2.92 16.97
CA VAL A 339 -4.20 -4.12 17.10
C VAL A 339 -5.61 -3.88 16.54
N GLN A 340 -6.13 -2.65 16.59
CA GLN A 340 -7.43 -2.33 16.00
C GLN A 340 -7.48 -2.54 14.48
N TYR A 341 -6.32 -2.55 13.81
CA TYR A 341 -6.21 -2.82 12.37
C TYR A 341 -6.07 -4.31 12.02
N ARG A 342 -6.37 -5.24 12.94
CA ARG A 342 -6.41 -6.70 12.69
C ARG A 342 -7.83 -7.24 12.57
N SER A 343 -8.60 -6.62 11.67
CA SER A 343 -10.04 -6.86 11.55
C SER A 343 -10.39 -8.25 11.02
N LEU A 344 -9.58 -8.82 10.12
CA LEU A 344 -9.90 -10.11 9.50
C LEU A 344 -9.75 -11.27 10.48
N GLU A 345 -8.76 -11.21 11.38
CA GLU A 345 -8.63 -12.21 12.45
C GLU A 345 -9.89 -12.22 13.32
N ARG A 346 -10.41 -11.03 13.68
CA ARG A 346 -11.67 -10.91 14.42
C ARG A 346 -12.83 -11.53 13.63
N MET A 347 -13.01 -11.16 12.36
CA MET A 347 -14.10 -11.68 11.51
C MET A 347 -14.01 -13.20 11.30
N ARG A 348 -12.81 -13.76 11.14
CA ARG A 348 -12.60 -15.20 11.04
C ARG A 348 -12.96 -15.91 12.34
N SER A 349 -12.55 -15.35 13.49
CA SER A 349 -12.95 -15.86 14.79
C SER A 349 -14.46 -15.84 14.98
N PHE A 350 -15.18 -14.79 14.52
CA PHE A 350 -16.65 -14.77 14.51
C PHE A 350 -17.28 -15.81 13.58
N SER A 351 -16.62 -16.20 12.49
CA SER A 351 -17.12 -17.25 11.59
C SER A 351 -16.91 -18.68 12.11
N VAL A 352 -15.94 -18.87 13.01
CA VAL A 352 -15.68 -20.14 13.72
C VAL A 352 -16.51 -20.21 15.01
N LEU A 353 -16.61 -19.10 15.73
CA LEU A 353 -17.46 -18.94 16.92
C LEU A 353 -18.93 -18.68 16.58
N GLY A 354 -19.29 -18.50 15.31
CA GLY A 354 -20.68 -18.33 14.87
C GLY A 354 -21.55 -19.58 15.05
N GLU A 355 -20.96 -20.71 15.46
CA GLU A 355 -21.70 -21.85 16.02
C GLU A 355 -22.11 -21.63 17.49
N VAL A 356 -21.59 -20.59 18.16
CA VAL A 356 -21.83 -20.27 19.57
C VAL A 356 -22.00 -18.75 19.76
N ASN A 357 -23.25 -18.29 19.91
CA ASN A 357 -23.68 -16.94 20.30
C ASN A 357 -23.88 -15.89 19.19
N HIS A 358 -25.09 -15.93 18.61
CA HIS A 358 -25.82 -14.70 18.30
C HIS A 358 -26.20 -13.99 19.61
N GLY A 359 -25.37 -13.09 20.11
CA GLY A 359 -25.76 -12.21 21.21
C GLY A 359 -24.64 -11.75 22.13
N ALA A 360 -23.69 -10.96 21.62
CA ALA A 360 -22.96 -9.99 22.44
C ALA A 360 -22.25 -8.99 21.52
N ARG A 361 -22.84 -7.80 21.37
CA ARG A 361 -22.10 -6.62 20.91
C ARG A 361 -21.29 -6.10 22.11
N LEU A 362 -20.01 -5.83 21.90
CA LEU A 362 -19.19 -4.93 22.72
C LEU A 362 -18.61 -3.88 21.78
#